data_AF-A0A212D2F0-F1
#
_entry.id   AF-A0A212D2F0-F1
#
_cell.length_a   1.000
_cell.length_b   1.000
_cell.length_c   1.000
_cell.angle_alpha   90.00
_cell.angle_beta   90.00
_cell.angle_gamma   90.00
#
_symmetry.space_group_name_H-M   'P 1'
#
loop_
_entity.id
_entity.type
_entity.pdbx_description
1 polymer ?
#
loop_
_entity_poly.entity_id
_entity_poly.type
_entity_poly.pdbx_seq_one_letter_code
_entity_poly.pdbx_strand_id
1 'polypeptide(L)'
;VTMPPSTKALGTSLEKIQQLFHRLKLSSLSQSFSSTAPSDMDLGESLGANIPTTDSEERDDGSVCSGGYSTDGGYKSSTWEQGDILEAGPGASLEEVLQAPALSLAGPELCYEAESPDEAALVHAARAYSFTLESRTPEQVTVRLPQGTCLTFDVLCTLEFDSVRKRMSVVVRHPLTGEIVVYTKGADCVIMDLLEDPACVTDTNVEKKMRKIRARTQRHLDLYARDGLRTLCIAKKVLSEEDFRRWASFRREAEASLNNRDELLMETAQHLENQLTLLGATGIEDRLQEGVPDTIAALREAGIQLWVLTGDKQETAVNIAYACRLLDQTDTVYSINTESQ
;
A
#
# COMPACT_ATOMS: atom_id res chain seq x y z
N VAL A 1 -14.94 2.12 -11.19
CA VAL A 1 -14.15 2.57 -12.35
C VAL A 1 -14.86 3.75 -12.95
N THR A 2 -14.23 4.90 -12.93
CA THR A 2 -14.82 6.14 -13.44
C THR A 2 -13.98 6.66 -14.60
N MET A 3 -14.63 7.35 -15.54
CA MET A 3 -13.92 8.17 -16.51
C MET A 3 -13.70 9.54 -15.86
N PRO A 4 -12.47 10.08 -15.87
CA PRO A 4 -12.24 11.44 -15.45
C PRO A 4 -13.15 12.35 -16.28
N PRO A 5 -13.70 13.40 -15.67
CA PRO A 5 -14.54 14.34 -16.40
C PRO A 5 -13.74 14.85 -17.61
N SER A 6 -14.33 14.75 -18.81
CA SER A 6 -13.68 15.29 -20.00
C SER A 6 -13.40 16.77 -19.73
N THR A 7 -12.14 17.18 -19.76
CA THR A 7 -11.74 18.58 -19.82
C THR A 7 -12.14 19.14 -21.19
N LYS A 8 -13.45 19.17 -21.47
CA LYS A 8 -14.00 20.10 -22.45
C LYS A 8 -13.68 21.47 -21.92
N ALA A 9 -12.84 22.19 -22.66
CA ALA A 9 -12.36 23.54 -22.38
C ALA A 9 -13.38 24.38 -21.60
N LEU A 10 -13.25 24.40 -20.27
CA LEU A 10 -13.90 25.41 -19.44
C LEU A 10 -13.02 26.66 -19.53
N GLY A 11 -12.99 27.26 -20.73
CA GLY A 11 -12.38 28.53 -21.05
C GLY A 11 -13.16 29.70 -20.43
N THR A 12 -13.46 29.61 -19.15
CA THR A 12 -13.89 30.76 -18.34
C THR A 12 -12.98 30.76 -17.14
N SER A 13 -11.89 31.52 -17.28
CA SER A 13 -10.72 31.51 -16.43
C SER A 13 -11.07 31.71 -14.96
N LEU A 14 -10.29 31.04 -14.10
CA LEU A 14 -10.23 31.23 -12.66
C LEU A 14 -10.17 32.73 -12.26
N GLU A 15 -9.61 33.57 -13.15
CA GLU A 15 -9.54 35.02 -13.01
C GLU A 15 -10.93 35.69 -13.02
N LYS A 16 -11.92 35.17 -13.76
CA LYS A 16 -13.31 35.70 -13.72
C LYS A 16 -13.97 35.41 -12.37
N ILE A 17 -13.69 34.25 -11.78
CA ILE A 17 -14.19 33.88 -10.45
C ILE A 17 -13.50 34.74 -9.39
N GLN A 18 -12.19 34.96 -9.50
CA GLN A 18 -11.45 35.86 -8.61
C GLN A 18 -11.91 37.32 -8.74
N GLN A 19 -12.21 37.81 -9.95
CA GLN A 19 -12.78 39.15 -10.18
C GLN A 19 -14.20 39.30 -9.60
N LEU A 20 -15.01 38.25 -9.65
CA LEU A 20 -16.33 38.22 -9.00
C LEU A 20 -16.21 38.31 -7.47
N PHE A 21 -15.28 37.57 -6.86
CA PHE A 21 -15.01 37.66 -5.43
C PHE A 21 -14.46 39.03 -5.02
N HIS A 22 -13.62 39.65 -5.85
CA HIS A 22 -13.09 40.99 -5.58
C HIS A 22 -14.18 42.08 -5.70
N ARG A 23 -15.13 41.93 -6.63
CA ARG A 23 -16.30 42.81 -6.71
C ARG A 23 -17.25 42.65 -5.52
N LEU A 24 -17.44 41.42 -5.04
CA LEU A 24 -18.29 41.14 -3.87
C LEU A 24 -17.68 41.68 -2.56
N LYS A 25 -16.36 41.61 -2.38
CA LYS A 25 -15.67 42.24 -1.24
C LYS A 25 -15.78 43.76 -1.23
N LEU A 26 -15.72 44.41 -2.40
CA LEU A 26 -15.88 45.87 -2.50
C LEU A 26 -17.33 46.33 -2.29
N SER A 27 -18.33 45.52 -2.63
CA SER A 27 -19.73 45.82 -2.33
C SER A 27 -20.12 45.66 -0.85
N SER A 28 -19.36 44.89 -0.08
CA SER A 28 -19.58 44.72 1.37
C SER A 28 -19.01 45.87 2.22
N LEU A 29 -18.17 46.72 1.64
CA LEU A 29 -17.52 47.85 2.33
C LEU A 29 -18.25 49.20 2.11
N SER A 30 -19.27 49.24 1.26
CA SER A 30 -20.04 50.47 0.97
C SER A 30 -21.35 50.61 1.77
N GLN A 31 -21.59 49.74 2.76
CA GLN A 31 -22.76 49.85 3.65
C GLN A 31 -22.36 49.79 5.13
N SER A 32 -21.67 50.82 5.62
CA SER A 32 -21.67 51.16 7.05
C SER A 32 -20.94 52.47 7.33
N PHE A 33 -21.63 53.59 7.09
CA PHE A 33 -21.39 54.83 7.83
C PHE A 33 -22.72 55.57 8.02
N SER A 34 -23.19 55.65 9.26
CA SER A 34 -23.91 56.83 9.77
C SER A 34 -23.95 56.84 11.30
N SER A 35 -23.25 57.84 11.89
CA SER A 35 -23.58 58.64 13.09
C SER A 35 -23.96 57.90 14.40
N THR A 36 -23.32 58.11 15.57
CA THR A 36 -23.13 59.38 16.30
C THR A 36 -22.10 59.24 17.44
N ALA A 37 -21.28 60.27 17.70
CA ALA A 37 -20.57 60.55 18.97
C ALA A 37 -21.48 61.41 19.91
N PRO A 38 -21.10 61.83 21.14
CA PRO A 38 -19.82 61.72 21.87
C PRO A 38 -19.89 61.41 23.40
N SER A 39 -18.73 61.18 24.06
CA SER A 39 -18.30 61.88 25.31
C SER A 39 -17.03 61.29 25.95
N ASP A 40 -15.94 62.05 25.87
CA ASP A 40 -14.97 62.51 26.90
C ASP A 40 -14.28 61.63 27.98
N MET A 41 -12.98 62.01 28.17
CA MET A 41 -12.02 61.85 29.29
C MET A 41 -11.24 60.50 29.35
N ASP A 42 -9.92 60.41 29.57
CA ASP A 42 -8.89 61.33 30.07
C ASP A 42 -7.44 60.84 29.70
N LEU A 43 -6.47 61.72 29.98
CA LEU A 43 -5.03 61.83 29.64
C LEU A 43 -4.01 60.78 30.16
N GLY A 44 -2.81 60.78 29.53
CA GLY A 44 -1.49 60.48 30.14
C GLY A 44 -0.60 59.53 29.32
N GLU A 45 0.36 60.01 28.52
CA GLU A 45 1.84 60.09 28.79
C GLU A 45 2.52 58.74 29.12
N SER A 46 3.74 58.37 28.71
CA SER A 46 4.83 58.92 27.91
C SER A 46 5.91 57.81 27.76
N LEU A 47 6.60 57.81 26.61
CA LEU A 47 7.98 57.40 26.28
C LEU A 47 8.88 56.72 27.35
N GLY A 48 9.67 55.72 26.91
CA GLY A 48 10.94 55.39 27.57
C GLY A 48 11.61 54.09 27.12
N ALA A 49 12.63 54.20 26.28
CA ALA A 49 13.58 53.14 25.93
C ALA A 49 14.51 52.77 27.10
N ASN A 50 15.04 51.54 27.12
CA ASN A 50 16.49 51.26 27.18
C ASN A 50 16.82 49.76 27.31
N ILE A 51 17.79 49.34 26.49
CA ILE A 51 18.64 48.14 26.62
C ILE A 51 19.75 48.48 27.64
N PRO A 52 20.34 47.49 28.33
CA PRO A 52 21.76 47.22 28.05
C PRO A 52 22.14 45.74 27.98
N THR A 53 23.17 45.51 27.18
CA THR A 53 24.07 44.36 27.02
C THR A 53 25.01 44.14 28.21
N THR A 54 25.47 42.89 28.43
CA THR A 54 26.88 42.59 28.81
C THR A 54 27.23 41.11 28.57
N ASP A 55 28.42 40.91 27.99
CA ASP A 55 29.23 39.71 27.74
C ASP A 55 29.58 38.88 28.99
N SER A 56 30.00 37.61 28.78
CA SER A 56 31.37 37.14 29.07
C SER A 56 31.58 35.67 28.65
N GLU A 57 32.73 35.42 28.01
CA GLU A 57 33.30 34.13 27.60
C GLU A 57 33.85 33.31 28.79
N GLU A 58 34.01 31.99 28.62
CA GLU A 58 35.25 31.29 28.97
C GLU A 58 35.32 29.88 28.32
N ARG A 59 36.53 29.52 27.87
CA ARG A 59 36.96 28.22 27.30
C ARG A 59 37.52 27.33 28.41
N ASP A 60 37.57 26.01 28.18
CA ASP A 60 38.83 25.28 28.42
C ASP A 60 38.95 23.97 27.62
N ASP A 61 40.20 23.66 27.25
CA ASP A 61 40.70 22.53 26.44
C ASP A 61 41.32 21.43 27.33
N GLY A 62 41.45 20.20 26.79
CA GLY A 62 42.37 19.16 27.30
C GLY A 62 41.98 17.75 26.81
N SER A 63 42.58 17.14 25.78
CA SER A 63 43.94 16.59 25.63
C SER A 63 44.14 15.10 26.03
N VAL A 64 44.17 14.23 25.01
CA VAL A 64 45.19 13.17 24.69
C VAL A 64 45.21 11.80 25.44
N CYS A 65 45.08 10.72 24.63
CA CYS A 65 45.99 9.55 24.42
C CYS A 65 45.44 8.10 24.53
N SER A 66 45.52 7.40 23.39
CA SER A 66 46.09 6.04 23.13
C SER A 66 45.51 4.75 23.73
N GLY A 67 45.25 3.79 22.84
CA GLY A 67 45.20 2.34 23.15
C GLY A 67 44.57 1.51 22.04
N GLY A 68 45.38 0.91 21.16
CA GLY A 68 44.90 0.02 20.09
C GLY A 68 44.84 -1.46 20.50
N TYR A 69 44.06 -2.23 19.76
CA TYR A 69 44.44 -3.58 19.29
C TYR A 69 43.62 -3.96 18.04
N SER A 70 44.33 -4.50 17.06
CA SER A 70 43.80 -5.11 15.84
C SER A 70 43.22 -6.49 16.12
N THR A 71 42.20 -6.88 15.35
CA THR A 71 42.15 -8.22 14.73
C THR A 71 41.71 -8.09 13.27
N ASP A 72 42.54 -8.72 12.44
CA ASP A 72 42.50 -8.83 10.99
C ASP A 72 41.45 -9.85 10.53
N GLY A 73 40.96 -9.69 9.31
CA GLY A 73 39.90 -10.51 8.74
C GLY A 73 39.50 -10.10 7.32
N GLY A 74 40.48 -9.86 6.46
CA GLY A 74 40.24 -9.64 5.03
C GLY A 74 39.81 -10.92 4.29
N TYR A 75 38.86 -10.78 3.36
CA TYR A 75 38.83 -11.61 2.16
C TYR A 75 38.66 -10.70 0.94
N LYS A 76 39.65 -10.79 0.05
CA LYS A 76 39.77 -10.02 -1.17
C LYS A 76 38.86 -10.57 -2.26
N SER A 77 38.33 -9.62 -3.02
CA SER A 77 37.93 -9.72 -4.41
C SER A 77 38.90 -10.58 -5.23
N SER A 78 38.36 -11.59 -5.93
CA SER A 78 39.09 -12.34 -6.96
C SER A 78 38.54 -11.99 -8.34
N THR A 79 39.28 -11.10 -8.98
CA THR A 79 39.48 -11.01 -10.43
C THR A 79 39.85 -12.40 -10.95
N TRP A 80 39.10 -12.91 -11.94
CA TRP A 80 39.50 -14.08 -12.72
C TRP A 80 40.01 -13.61 -14.07
N GLU A 81 41.22 -14.07 -14.38
CA GLU A 81 41.99 -13.83 -15.59
C GLU A 81 41.29 -14.39 -16.84
N GLN A 82 41.66 -13.81 -17.96
CA GLN A 82 41.14 -14.09 -19.30
C GLN A 82 42.17 -14.83 -20.16
N GLY A 83 41.68 -15.75 -20.99
CA GLY A 83 42.38 -16.45 -22.09
C GLY A 83 41.93 -17.91 -22.15
N ASP A 84 41.40 -18.50 -23.22
CA ASP A 84 41.37 -18.18 -24.65
C ASP A 84 40.15 -18.87 -25.27
N ILE A 85 39.32 -18.18 -26.10
CA ILE A 85 38.72 -18.74 -27.34
C ILE A 85 38.44 -17.59 -28.32
N LEU A 86 39.20 -17.65 -29.41
CA LEU A 86 39.08 -17.16 -30.79
C LEU A 86 37.82 -16.38 -31.26
N GLU A 87 38.17 -15.27 -31.92
CA GLU A 87 37.47 -14.34 -32.82
C GLU A 87 36.26 -14.81 -33.65
N ALA A 88 35.22 -13.97 -33.67
CA ALA A 88 34.56 -13.47 -34.88
C ALA A 88 33.85 -12.12 -34.56
N GLY A 89 34.25 -11.01 -35.23
CA GLY A 89 33.69 -9.65 -35.04
C GLY A 89 32.50 -9.30 -35.95
N PRO A 90 32.15 -8.01 -36.15
CA PRO A 90 32.21 -6.88 -35.22
C PRO A 90 30.83 -6.22 -35.00
N GLY A 91 30.57 -5.84 -33.74
CA GLY A 91 29.99 -4.57 -33.29
C GLY A 91 28.71 -4.02 -33.92
N ALA A 92 27.56 -4.35 -33.32
CA ALA A 92 26.48 -3.40 -33.13
C ALA A 92 26.35 -3.12 -31.63
N SER A 93 26.52 -1.87 -31.23
CA SER A 93 26.52 -1.39 -29.86
C SER A 93 25.20 -1.66 -29.14
N LEU A 94 25.29 -2.05 -27.88
CA LEU A 94 24.19 -2.37 -26.95
C LEU A 94 23.38 -1.13 -26.50
N GLU A 95 23.22 -0.14 -27.37
CA GLU A 95 22.41 1.08 -27.15
C GLU A 95 21.27 1.23 -28.17
N GLU A 96 21.13 0.32 -29.14
CA GLU A 96 20.10 0.42 -30.19
C GLU A 96 18.87 -0.50 -29.99
N VAL A 97 18.74 -1.16 -28.83
CA VAL A 97 17.60 -2.04 -28.51
C VAL A 97 16.66 -1.46 -27.44
N LEU A 98 16.86 -0.18 -27.03
CA LEU A 98 16.00 0.52 -26.07
C LEU A 98 15.11 1.61 -26.68
N GLN A 99 14.89 1.61 -27.99
CA GLN A 99 13.80 2.37 -28.61
C GLN A 99 12.61 1.45 -28.86
N ALA A 100 11.93 1.09 -27.78
CA ALA A 100 10.52 0.71 -27.88
C ALA A 100 9.75 1.94 -28.39
N PRO A 101 8.88 1.82 -29.41
CA PRO A 101 8.04 2.93 -29.80
C PRO A 101 7.14 3.24 -28.61
N ALA A 102 7.15 4.50 -28.19
CA ALA A 102 6.20 4.99 -27.21
C ALA A 102 4.80 4.59 -27.67
N LEU A 103 4.20 3.60 -26.99
CA LEU A 103 2.80 3.26 -27.17
C LEU A 103 2.00 4.43 -26.60
N SER A 104 1.84 5.48 -27.40
CA SER A 104 0.80 6.48 -27.21
C SER A 104 -0.55 5.84 -27.56
N LEU A 105 -0.96 4.83 -26.79
CA LEU A 105 -2.36 4.49 -26.62
C LEU A 105 -2.88 5.40 -25.53
N ALA A 106 -3.20 6.64 -25.92
CA ALA A 106 -4.11 7.49 -25.17
C ALA A 106 -5.51 6.86 -25.23
N GLY A 107 -5.64 5.69 -24.61
CA GLY A 107 -6.92 5.15 -24.21
C GLY A 107 -7.49 6.07 -23.13
N PRO A 108 -8.81 6.01 -22.89
CA PRO A 108 -9.43 6.76 -21.82
C PRO A 108 -8.65 6.54 -20.50
N GLU A 109 -8.19 7.63 -19.90
CA GLU A 109 -7.59 7.60 -18.57
C GLU A 109 -8.66 7.04 -17.64
N LEU A 110 -8.52 5.82 -17.10
CA LEU A 110 -9.53 5.29 -16.18
C LEU A 110 -9.07 5.62 -14.77
N CYS A 111 -9.99 6.14 -13.97
CA CYS A 111 -9.78 6.36 -12.54
C CYS A 111 -10.27 5.13 -11.77
N TYR A 112 -9.40 4.61 -10.90
CA TYR A 112 -9.72 3.52 -10.00
C TYR A 112 -9.87 4.07 -8.59
N GLU A 113 -11.11 4.09 -8.11
CA GLU A 113 -11.45 4.36 -6.73
C GLU A 113 -11.55 3.02 -5.99
N ALA A 114 -10.92 2.95 -4.82
CA ALA A 114 -10.91 1.76 -3.98
C ALA A 114 -11.01 2.15 -2.50
N GLU A 115 -11.49 1.23 -1.69
CA GLU A 115 -11.64 1.42 -0.23
C GLU A 115 -10.28 1.42 0.48
N SER A 116 -9.28 0.78 -0.10
CA SER A 116 -7.91 0.78 0.38
C SER A 116 -6.91 1.14 -0.73
N PRO A 117 -5.87 1.93 -0.40
CA PRO A 117 -4.83 2.32 -1.35
C PRO A 117 -4.09 1.12 -1.95
N ASP A 118 -3.94 0.03 -1.20
CA ASP A 118 -3.31 -1.20 -1.67
C ASP A 118 -4.06 -1.81 -2.85
N GLU A 119 -5.40 -1.78 -2.80
CA GLU A 119 -6.21 -2.35 -3.88
C GLU A 119 -6.12 -1.52 -5.14
N ALA A 120 -6.16 -0.19 -5.00
CA ALA A 120 -5.93 0.72 -6.11
C ALA A 120 -4.55 0.47 -6.73
N ALA A 121 -3.50 0.37 -5.92
CA ALA A 121 -2.15 0.08 -6.39
C ALA A 121 -2.08 -1.24 -7.17
N LEU A 122 -2.71 -2.31 -6.67
CA LEU A 122 -2.76 -3.61 -7.36
C LEU A 122 -3.49 -3.54 -8.71
N VAL A 123 -4.61 -2.80 -8.79
CA VAL A 123 -5.36 -2.63 -10.05
C VAL A 123 -4.58 -1.76 -11.04
N HIS A 124 -3.92 -0.71 -10.58
CA HIS A 124 -3.03 0.12 -11.40
C HIS A 124 -1.84 -0.69 -11.92
N ALA A 125 -1.24 -1.55 -11.08
CA ALA A 125 -0.18 -2.46 -11.50
C ALA A 125 -0.67 -3.44 -12.57
N ALA A 126 -1.85 -4.06 -12.38
CA ALA A 126 -2.44 -4.95 -13.38
C ALA A 126 -2.64 -4.25 -14.74
N ARG A 127 -3.12 -2.99 -14.72
CA ARG A 127 -3.25 -2.16 -15.92
C ARG A 127 -1.89 -1.92 -16.60
N ALA A 128 -0.84 -1.66 -15.83
CA ALA A 128 0.52 -1.48 -16.38
C ALA A 128 1.01 -2.75 -17.10
N TYR A 129 0.58 -3.94 -16.66
CA TYR A 129 0.78 -5.21 -17.35
C TYR A 129 -0.27 -5.54 -18.43
N SER A 130 -1.02 -4.52 -18.90
CA SER A 130 -2.05 -4.65 -19.94
C SER A 130 -3.29 -5.48 -19.58
N PHE A 131 -3.53 -5.74 -18.28
CA PHE A 131 -4.80 -6.27 -17.79
C PHE A 131 -5.64 -5.11 -17.25
N THR A 132 -6.63 -4.67 -18.02
CA THR A 132 -7.40 -3.47 -17.69
C THR A 132 -8.75 -3.85 -17.08
N LEU A 133 -8.99 -3.45 -15.84
CA LEU A 133 -10.34 -3.46 -15.25
C LEU A 133 -11.18 -2.38 -15.96
N GLU A 134 -12.21 -2.78 -16.70
CA GLU A 134 -13.08 -1.87 -17.45
C GLU A 134 -14.30 -1.44 -16.64
N SER A 135 -14.98 -2.41 -16.03
CA SER A 135 -16.21 -2.18 -15.29
C SER A 135 -16.37 -3.19 -14.16
N ARG A 136 -17.09 -2.77 -13.12
CA ARG A 136 -17.46 -3.59 -11.97
C ARG A 136 -18.87 -3.19 -11.54
N THR A 137 -19.77 -4.15 -11.49
CA THR A 137 -21.06 -4.08 -10.79
C THR A 137 -21.01 -5.06 -9.61
N PRO A 138 -22.02 -5.08 -8.72
CA PRO A 138 -22.07 -6.09 -7.67
C PRO A 138 -22.10 -7.54 -8.20
N GLU A 139 -22.68 -7.75 -9.39
CA GLU A 139 -22.89 -9.07 -9.98
C GLU A 139 -21.86 -9.45 -11.05
N GLN A 140 -21.12 -8.49 -11.61
CA GLN A 140 -20.22 -8.76 -12.74
C GLN A 140 -18.96 -7.89 -12.71
N VAL A 141 -17.85 -8.45 -13.20
CA VAL A 141 -16.60 -7.71 -13.41
C VAL A 141 -16.07 -7.96 -14.82
N THR A 142 -15.75 -6.89 -15.56
CA THR A 142 -15.22 -6.98 -16.92
C THR A 142 -13.75 -6.57 -16.95
N VAL A 143 -12.92 -7.47 -17.45
CA VAL A 143 -11.47 -7.28 -17.59
C VAL A 143 -11.09 -7.41 -19.06
N ARG A 144 -10.42 -6.40 -19.59
CA ARG A 144 -9.79 -6.43 -20.91
C ARG A 144 -8.39 -7.04 -20.79
N LEU A 145 -8.15 -8.09 -21.55
CA LEU A 145 -6.87 -8.80 -21.65
C LEU A 145 -5.89 -8.05 -22.57
N PRO A 146 -4.57 -8.35 -22.51
CA PRO A 146 -3.57 -7.72 -23.37
C PRO A 146 -3.86 -7.84 -24.87
N GLN A 147 -4.48 -8.96 -25.30
CA GLN A 147 -4.90 -9.16 -26.69
C GLN A 147 -6.13 -8.34 -27.11
N GLY A 148 -6.71 -7.53 -26.22
CA GLY A 148 -7.89 -6.70 -26.49
C GLY A 148 -9.23 -7.39 -26.25
N THR A 149 -9.25 -8.69 -25.96
CA THR A 149 -10.47 -9.43 -25.61
C THR A 149 -10.97 -9.02 -24.23
N CYS A 150 -12.25 -8.72 -24.10
CA CYS A 150 -12.90 -8.49 -22.81
C CYS A 150 -13.50 -9.80 -22.28
N LEU A 151 -13.19 -10.13 -21.03
CA LEU A 151 -13.82 -11.22 -20.29
C LEU A 151 -14.69 -10.64 -19.17
N THR A 152 -15.97 -11.00 -19.17
CA THR A 152 -16.92 -10.62 -18.12
C THR A 152 -17.14 -11.83 -17.21
N PHE A 153 -16.74 -11.71 -15.95
CA PHE A 153 -16.92 -12.73 -14.93
C PHE A 153 -18.19 -12.43 -14.14
N ASP A 154 -18.97 -13.47 -13.86
CA ASP A 154 -20.08 -13.35 -12.91
C ASP A 154 -19.53 -13.44 -11.49
N VAL A 155 -19.82 -12.44 -10.66
CA VAL A 155 -19.49 -12.40 -9.24
C VAL A 155 -20.61 -13.08 -8.48
N LEU A 156 -20.31 -14.25 -7.92
CA LEU A 156 -21.28 -15.07 -7.20
C LEU A 156 -21.38 -14.70 -5.72
N CYS A 157 -20.25 -14.28 -5.14
CA CYS A 157 -20.18 -13.81 -3.75
C CYS A 157 -18.89 -13.01 -3.53
N THR A 158 -18.95 -12.01 -2.65
CA THR A 158 -17.75 -11.33 -2.14
C THR A 158 -17.73 -11.50 -0.63
N LEU A 159 -16.62 -12.04 -0.10
CA LEU A 159 -16.30 -12.01 1.31
C LEU A 159 -15.37 -10.81 1.53
N GLU A 160 -15.93 -9.73 2.07
CA GLU A 160 -15.21 -8.48 2.32
C GLU A 160 -13.98 -8.66 3.22
N PHE A 161 -13.13 -7.64 3.33
CA PHE A 161 -12.03 -7.70 4.27
C PHE A 161 -12.56 -7.72 5.71
N ASP A 162 -12.02 -8.62 6.52
CA ASP A 162 -12.33 -8.71 7.94
C ASP A 162 -11.02 -8.68 8.73
N SER A 163 -10.96 -7.87 9.79
CA SER A 163 -9.74 -7.66 10.57
C SER A 163 -9.33 -8.88 11.40
N VAL A 164 -10.27 -9.77 11.73
CA VAL A 164 -9.99 -11.04 12.41
C VAL A 164 -9.43 -12.05 11.41
N ARG A 165 -10.04 -12.16 10.23
CA ARG A 165 -9.60 -13.05 9.14
C ARG A 165 -8.34 -12.56 8.41
N LYS A 166 -8.08 -11.26 8.42
CA LYS A 166 -6.98 -10.56 7.72
C LYS A 166 -6.86 -10.91 6.23
N ARG A 167 -8.01 -11.12 5.57
CA ARG A 167 -8.10 -11.46 4.14
C ARG A 167 -9.47 -11.11 3.59
N MET A 168 -9.57 -11.09 2.27
CA MET A 168 -10.81 -10.98 1.53
C MET A 168 -10.84 -11.98 0.37
N SER A 169 -12.04 -12.38 -0.02
CA SER A 169 -12.24 -13.33 -1.12
C SER A 169 -13.34 -12.89 -2.06
N VAL A 170 -13.20 -13.27 -3.33
CA VAL A 170 -14.27 -13.17 -4.32
C VAL A 170 -14.49 -14.52 -4.96
N VAL A 171 -15.76 -14.91 -5.09
CA VAL A 171 -16.18 -16.10 -5.82
C VAL A 171 -16.69 -15.66 -7.17
N VAL A 172 -16.05 -16.13 -8.23
CA VAL A 172 -16.42 -15.78 -9.60
C VAL A 172 -16.68 -17.03 -10.42
N ARG A 173 -17.57 -16.90 -11.41
CA ARG A 173 -17.71 -17.89 -12.49
C ARG A 173 -16.89 -17.43 -13.68
N HIS A 174 -15.99 -18.30 -14.14
CA HIS A 174 -15.19 -18.02 -15.32
C HIS A 174 -16.06 -18.07 -16.59
N PRO A 175 -16.05 -17.04 -17.46
CA PRO A 175 -16.98 -16.96 -18.60
C PRO A 175 -16.80 -18.06 -19.64
N LEU A 176 -15.55 -18.50 -19.88
CA LEU A 176 -15.25 -19.51 -20.90
C LEU A 176 -15.34 -20.96 -20.39
N THR A 177 -14.76 -21.25 -19.22
CA THR A 177 -14.73 -22.61 -18.66
C THR A 177 -15.97 -22.96 -17.84
N GLY A 178 -16.74 -21.95 -17.38
CA GLY A 178 -17.88 -22.13 -16.47
C GLY A 178 -17.48 -22.49 -15.04
N GLU A 179 -16.18 -22.64 -14.76
CA GLU A 179 -15.66 -23.02 -13.44
C GLU A 179 -15.94 -21.95 -12.40
N ILE A 180 -16.28 -22.39 -11.20
CA ILE A 180 -16.41 -21.52 -10.03
C ILE A 180 -15.06 -21.45 -9.34
N VAL A 181 -14.51 -20.25 -9.23
CA VAL A 181 -13.20 -20.02 -8.65
C VAL A 181 -13.31 -19.02 -7.51
N VAL A 182 -12.81 -19.41 -6.35
CA VAL A 182 -12.57 -18.52 -5.21
C VAL A 182 -11.18 -17.94 -5.39
N TYR A 183 -11.07 -16.62 -5.43
CA TYR A 183 -9.79 -15.91 -5.32
C TYR A 183 -9.73 -15.24 -3.96
N THR A 184 -8.63 -15.47 -3.23
CA THR A 184 -8.41 -14.93 -1.89
C THR A 184 -7.12 -14.14 -1.89
N LYS A 185 -7.17 -12.90 -1.38
CA LYS A 185 -5.98 -12.11 -1.06
C LYS A 185 -5.97 -11.77 0.42
N GLY A 186 -4.80 -11.79 1.04
CA GLY A 186 -4.68 -11.47 2.46
C GLY A 186 -3.25 -11.42 2.95
N ALA A 187 -3.11 -11.23 4.27
CA ALA A 187 -1.83 -11.27 4.96
C ALA A 187 -1.10 -12.57 4.64
N ASP A 188 0.22 -12.48 4.46
CA ASP A 188 1.01 -13.59 3.98
C ASP A 188 1.04 -14.78 4.96
N CYS A 189 1.20 -14.53 6.26
CA CYS A 189 1.11 -15.58 7.28
C CYS A 189 -0.24 -16.32 7.24
N VAL A 190 -1.35 -15.56 7.13
CA VAL A 190 -2.70 -16.14 7.09
C VAL A 190 -2.91 -16.99 5.85
N ILE A 191 -2.57 -16.48 4.66
CA ILE A 191 -2.79 -17.24 3.43
C ILE A 191 -1.90 -18.48 3.37
N MET A 192 -0.66 -18.39 3.87
CA MET A 192 0.28 -19.53 3.89
C MET A 192 -0.23 -20.70 4.73
N ASP A 193 -0.99 -20.43 5.79
CA ASP A 193 -1.58 -21.47 6.66
C ASP A 193 -2.85 -22.10 6.07
N LEU A 194 -3.51 -21.39 5.14
CA LEU A 194 -4.75 -21.86 4.47
C LEU A 194 -4.48 -22.61 3.16
N LEU A 195 -3.20 -22.75 2.77
CA LEU A 195 -2.83 -23.49 1.58
C LEU A 195 -3.12 -24.98 1.74
N GLU A 196 -3.43 -25.64 0.63
CA GLU A 196 -3.53 -27.10 0.58
C GLU A 196 -2.24 -27.75 1.09
N ASP A 197 -2.38 -28.70 2.01
CA ASP A 197 -1.25 -29.45 2.54
C ASP A 197 -0.65 -30.29 1.39
N PRO A 198 0.63 -30.07 1.03
CA PRO A 198 1.28 -30.86 0.00
C PRO A 198 1.21 -32.37 0.26
N ALA A 199 1.14 -32.81 1.52
CA ALA A 199 1.03 -34.23 1.88
C ALA A 199 -0.30 -34.87 1.45
N CYS A 200 -1.34 -34.08 1.19
CA CYS A 200 -2.63 -34.57 0.69
C CYS A 200 -2.62 -34.84 -0.82
N VAL A 201 -1.57 -34.41 -1.54
CA VAL A 201 -1.48 -34.56 -2.99
C VAL A 201 -0.89 -35.93 -3.34
N THR A 202 -1.65 -36.72 -4.10
CA THR A 202 -1.27 -38.09 -4.49
C THR A 202 -0.09 -38.14 -5.46
N ASP A 203 0.10 -37.09 -6.27
CA ASP A 203 1.21 -36.99 -7.21
C ASP A 203 2.44 -36.36 -6.55
N THR A 204 3.44 -37.20 -6.28
CA THR A 204 4.75 -36.81 -5.71
C THR A 204 5.47 -35.69 -6.46
N ASN A 205 5.30 -35.56 -7.79
CA ASN A 205 5.91 -34.48 -8.55
C ASN A 205 5.22 -33.14 -8.29
N VAL A 206 3.88 -33.14 -8.22
CA VAL A 206 3.08 -31.96 -7.91
C VAL A 206 3.36 -31.52 -6.48
N GLU A 207 3.38 -32.45 -5.54
CA GLU A 207 3.73 -32.19 -4.14
C GLU A 207 5.10 -31.48 -4.01
N LYS A 208 6.15 -32.04 -4.62
CA LYS A 208 7.49 -31.47 -4.58
C LYS A 208 7.53 -30.07 -5.20
N LYS A 209 6.77 -29.85 -6.28
CA LYS A 209 6.64 -28.54 -6.92
C LYS A 209 5.93 -27.55 -5.99
N MET A 210 4.84 -27.94 -5.34
CA MET A 210 4.10 -27.08 -4.40
C MET A 210 4.98 -26.68 -3.21
N ARG A 211 5.67 -27.63 -2.58
CA ARG A 211 6.63 -27.33 -1.49
C ARG A 211 7.71 -26.37 -1.94
N LYS A 212 8.28 -26.56 -3.14
CA LYS A 212 9.30 -25.66 -3.70
C LYS A 212 8.78 -24.25 -3.96
N ILE A 213 7.56 -24.12 -4.51
CA ILE A 213 6.93 -22.83 -4.77
C ILE A 213 6.65 -22.11 -3.45
N ARG A 214 6.01 -22.79 -2.47
CA ARG A 214 5.73 -22.24 -1.14
C ARG A 214 7.01 -21.73 -0.47
N ALA A 215 8.06 -22.54 -0.42
CA ALA A 215 9.33 -22.16 0.19
C ALA A 215 10.02 -20.98 -0.53
N ARG A 216 9.95 -20.91 -1.87
CA ARG A 216 10.52 -19.80 -2.63
C ARG A 216 9.73 -18.51 -2.41
N THR A 217 8.41 -18.58 -2.44
CA THR A 217 7.55 -17.43 -2.19
C THR A 217 7.74 -16.88 -0.78
N GLN A 218 7.87 -17.74 0.23
CA GLN A 218 8.18 -17.31 1.60
C GLN A 218 9.46 -16.49 1.66
N ARG A 219 10.55 -16.95 1.01
CA ARG A 219 11.80 -16.18 0.97
C ARG A 219 11.63 -14.82 0.31
N HIS A 220 10.84 -14.71 -0.76
CA HIS A 220 10.58 -13.42 -1.40
C HIS A 220 9.77 -12.49 -0.48
N LEU A 221 8.79 -13.03 0.25
CA LEU A 221 8.01 -12.26 1.24
C LEU A 221 8.90 -11.73 2.37
N ASP A 222 9.84 -12.55 2.86
CA ASP A 222 10.78 -12.13 3.90
C ASP A 222 11.72 -11.03 3.38
N LEU A 223 12.15 -11.10 2.11
CA LEU A 223 12.94 -10.05 1.47
C LEU A 223 12.12 -8.75 1.32
N TYR A 224 10.89 -8.84 0.81
CA TYR A 224 10.01 -7.67 0.66
C TYR A 224 9.72 -7.00 2.00
N ALA A 225 9.46 -7.77 3.06
CA ALA A 225 9.25 -7.22 4.39
C ALA A 225 10.50 -6.50 4.93
N ARG A 226 11.70 -7.06 4.70
CA ARG A 226 12.97 -6.41 5.07
C ARG A 226 13.17 -5.09 4.33
N ASP A 227 12.77 -5.04 3.07
CA ASP A 227 12.80 -3.82 2.24
C ASP A 227 11.66 -2.83 2.60
N GLY A 228 10.83 -3.14 3.60
CA GLY A 228 9.74 -2.27 4.05
C GLY A 228 8.50 -2.29 3.17
N LEU A 229 8.41 -3.23 2.24
CA LEU A 229 7.23 -3.40 1.40
C LEU A 229 6.13 -4.12 2.17
N ARG A 230 4.90 -3.68 2.00
CA ARG A 230 3.71 -4.36 2.49
C ARG A 230 3.45 -5.61 1.65
N THR A 231 3.44 -6.76 2.32
CA THR A 231 3.34 -8.05 1.64
C THR A 231 1.93 -8.64 1.71
N LEU A 232 1.38 -9.04 0.56
CA LEU A 232 0.13 -9.81 0.48
C LEU A 232 0.35 -11.08 -0.34
N CYS A 233 -0.35 -12.15 0.03
CA CYS A 233 -0.43 -13.37 -0.75
C CYS A 233 -1.75 -13.44 -1.51
N ILE A 234 -1.72 -14.04 -2.70
CA ILE A 234 -2.90 -14.31 -3.51
C ILE A 234 -2.96 -15.82 -3.75
N ALA A 235 -4.09 -16.42 -3.49
CA ALA A 235 -4.35 -17.83 -3.68
C ALA A 235 -5.73 -18.04 -4.33
N LYS A 236 -5.96 -19.24 -4.86
CA LYS A 236 -7.26 -19.60 -5.43
C LYS A 236 -7.70 -21.00 -5.02
N LYS A 237 -8.99 -21.27 -5.18
CA LYS A 237 -9.58 -22.61 -5.10
C LYS A 237 -10.64 -22.76 -6.17
N VAL A 238 -10.63 -23.88 -6.87
CA VAL A 238 -11.70 -24.22 -7.82
C VAL A 238 -12.74 -25.06 -7.08
N LEU A 239 -14.01 -24.70 -7.21
CA LEU A 239 -15.13 -25.40 -6.58
C LEU A 239 -15.96 -26.11 -7.63
N SER A 240 -16.47 -27.29 -7.26
CA SER A 240 -17.53 -27.92 -8.04
C SER A 240 -18.85 -27.15 -7.86
N GLU A 241 -19.74 -27.28 -8.85
CA GLU A 241 -21.06 -26.66 -8.81
C GLU A 241 -21.88 -27.13 -7.59
N GLU A 242 -21.68 -28.38 -7.16
CA GLU A 242 -22.37 -28.96 -6.01
C GLU A 242 -21.82 -28.42 -4.68
N ASP A 243 -20.49 -28.33 -4.55
CA ASP A 243 -19.86 -27.77 -3.35
C ASP A 243 -20.23 -26.31 -3.17
N PHE A 244 -20.24 -25.54 -4.27
CA PHE A 244 -20.69 -24.16 -4.23
C PHE A 244 -22.17 -24.04 -3.83
N ARG A 245 -23.06 -24.87 -4.40
CA ARG A 245 -24.48 -24.86 -4.02
C ARG A 245 -24.70 -25.20 -2.54
N ARG A 246 -23.99 -26.20 -2.02
CA ARG A 246 -24.04 -26.57 -0.59
C ARG A 246 -23.56 -25.43 0.29
N TRP A 247 -22.40 -24.86 -0.03
CA TRP A 247 -21.85 -23.70 0.68
C TRP A 247 -22.78 -22.48 0.64
N ALA A 248 -23.35 -22.16 -0.53
CA ALA A 248 -24.25 -21.02 -0.69
C ALA A 248 -25.56 -21.18 0.08
N SER A 249 -26.08 -22.41 0.24
CA SER A 249 -27.22 -22.69 1.12
C SER A 249 -26.86 -22.38 2.57
N PHE A 250 -25.72 -22.92 3.05
CA PHE A 250 -25.25 -22.71 4.41
C PHE A 250 -24.98 -21.23 4.71
N ARG A 251 -24.37 -20.50 3.77
CA ARG A 251 -24.15 -19.06 3.85
C ARG A 251 -25.47 -18.29 3.98
N ARG A 252 -26.48 -18.63 3.18
CA ARG A 252 -27.80 -17.97 3.23
C ARG A 252 -28.53 -18.23 4.54
N GLU A 253 -28.41 -19.43 5.09
CA GLU A 253 -28.95 -19.77 6.41
C GLU A 253 -28.26 -18.97 7.51
N ALA A 254 -26.93 -18.83 7.44
CA ALA A 254 -26.16 -17.97 8.35
C ALA A 254 -26.60 -16.50 8.25
N GLU A 255 -26.78 -15.96 7.05
CA GLU A 255 -27.25 -14.58 6.82
C GLU A 255 -28.67 -14.33 7.37
N ALA A 256 -29.54 -15.34 7.30
CA ALA A 256 -30.91 -15.27 7.80
C ALA A 256 -31.02 -15.52 9.31
N SER A 257 -29.95 -15.94 9.99
CA SER A 257 -29.97 -16.23 11.42
C SER A 257 -30.12 -14.97 12.26
N LEU A 258 -30.99 -15.02 13.28
CA LEU A 258 -31.17 -13.95 14.26
C LEU A 258 -30.16 -14.05 15.42
N ASN A 259 -29.67 -15.25 15.71
CA ASN A 259 -28.75 -15.53 16.81
C ASN A 259 -27.41 -16.00 16.25
N ASN A 260 -26.29 -15.55 16.84
CA ASN A 260 -24.92 -15.94 16.47
C ASN A 260 -24.62 -15.76 14.97
N ARG A 261 -25.26 -14.78 14.33
CA ARG A 261 -25.13 -14.53 12.89
C ARG A 261 -23.68 -14.36 12.47
N ASP A 262 -22.93 -13.54 13.20
CA ASP A 262 -21.55 -13.19 12.83
C ASP A 262 -20.61 -14.40 12.99
N GLU A 263 -20.84 -15.28 13.97
CA GLU A 263 -20.10 -16.53 14.15
C GLU A 263 -20.37 -17.51 12.99
N LEU A 264 -21.64 -17.67 12.59
CA LEU A 264 -22.02 -18.52 11.46
C LEU A 264 -21.46 -17.98 10.13
N LEU A 265 -21.45 -16.65 9.94
CA LEU A 265 -20.84 -16.02 8.77
C LEU A 265 -19.32 -16.22 8.74
N MET A 266 -18.67 -16.18 9.90
CA MET A 266 -17.24 -16.50 10.03
C MET A 266 -16.96 -17.96 9.67
N GLU A 267 -17.77 -18.90 10.17
CA GLU A 267 -17.64 -20.33 9.86
C GLU A 267 -17.80 -20.61 8.36
N THR A 268 -18.82 -20.03 7.72
CA THR A 268 -19.03 -20.17 6.27
C THR A 268 -17.83 -19.63 5.48
N ALA A 269 -17.22 -18.52 5.92
CA ALA A 269 -16.02 -17.96 5.27
C ALA A 269 -14.81 -18.88 5.43
N GLN A 270 -14.56 -19.42 6.62
CA GLN A 270 -13.48 -20.37 6.88
C GLN A 270 -13.62 -21.66 6.08
N HIS A 271 -14.85 -22.16 5.91
CA HIS A 271 -15.12 -23.34 5.08
C HIS A 271 -14.81 -23.09 3.60
N LEU A 272 -15.05 -21.88 3.11
CA LEU A 272 -14.73 -21.51 1.73
C LEU A 272 -13.22 -21.33 1.52
N GLU A 273 -12.57 -20.66 2.47
CA GLU A 273 -11.19 -20.16 2.40
C GLU A 273 -10.17 -21.16 2.97
N ASN A 274 -10.31 -22.45 2.63
CA ASN A 274 -9.37 -23.50 3.04
C ASN A 274 -8.87 -24.31 1.83
N GLN A 275 -7.73 -25.00 1.99
CA GLN A 275 -7.13 -25.83 0.94
C GLN A 275 -6.90 -25.03 -0.35
N LEU A 276 -6.31 -23.84 -0.20
CA LEU A 276 -6.07 -22.92 -1.29
C LEU A 276 -4.80 -23.30 -2.06
N THR A 277 -4.77 -23.04 -3.36
CA THR A 277 -3.58 -23.10 -4.19
C THR A 277 -2.94 -21.73 -4.29
N LEU A 278 -1.69 -21.59 -3.84
CA LEU A 278 -0.93 -20.35 -3.93
C LEU A 278 -0.71 -19.94 -5.39
N LEU A 279 -1.07 -18.70 -5.73
CA LEU A 279 -0.80 -18.10 -7.04
C LEU A 279 0.47 -17.25 -7.03
N GLY A 280 0.66 -16.50 -5.96
CA GLY A 280 1.83 -15.62 -5.83
C GLY A 280 1.76 -14.70 -4.62
N ALA A 281 2.69 -13.75 -4.61
CA ALA A 281 2.82 -12.73 -3.59
C ALA A 281 3.04 -11.36 -4.23
N THR A 282 2.75 -10.31 -3.48
CA THR A 282 2.92 -8.92 -3.87
C THR A 282 3.76 -8.20 -2.80
N GLY A 283 4.49 -7.17 -3.22
CA GLY A 283 5.17 -6.23 -2.34
C GLY A 283 4.78 -4.82 -2.76
N ILE A 284 4.07 -4.11 -1.90
CA ILE A 284 3.53 -2.77 -2.17
C ILE A 284 4.33 -1.78 -1.33
N GLU A 285 4.88 -0.75 -1.97
CA GLU A 285 5.55 0.34 -1.25
C GLU A 285 4.47 1.20 -0.57
N ASP A 286 4.49 1.24 0.77
CA ASP A 286 3.60 2.11 1.54
C ASP A 286 4.26 3.49 1.69
N ARG A 287 3.89 4.39 0.79
CA ARG A 287 4.39 5.77 0.82
C ARG A 287 3.63 6.55 1.87
N LEU A 288 4.38 7.21 2.75
CA LEU A 288 3.81 8.17 3.67
C LEU A 288 3.06 9.26 2.92
N GLN A 289 1.92 9.67 3.47
CA GLN A 289 1.20 10.83 2.97
C GLN A 289 2.07 12.09 3.13
N GLU A 290 1.86 13.06 2.25
CA GLU A 290 2.56 14.34 2.28
C GLU A 290 2.37 15.02 3.64
N GLY A 291 3.46 15.53 4.22
CA GLY A 291 3.44 16.22 5.52
C GLY A 291 3.32 15.34 6.75
N VAL A 292 3.24 14.00 6.62
CA VAL A 292 3.19 13.09 7.79
C VAL A 292 4.41 13.26 8.71
N PRO A 293 5.67 13.25 8.21
CA PRO A 293 6.83 13.41 9.07
C PRO A 293 6.85 14.75 9.83
N ASP A 294 6.51 15.85 9.14
CA ASP A 294 6.49 17.20 9.72
C ASP A 294 5.36 17.33 10.76
N THR A 295 4.21 16.71 10.51
CA THR A 295 3.09 16.67 11.45
C THR A 295 3.45 15.92 12.72
N ILE A 296 4.07 14.74 12.60
CA ILE A 296 4.52 13.95 13.75
C ILE A 296 5.55 14.73 14.58
N ALA A 297 6.50 15.39 13.94
CA ALA A 297 7.49 16.23 14.62
C ALA A 297 6.82 17.36 15.43
N ALA A 298 5.90 18.12 14.80
CA ALA A 298 5.19 19.20 15.47
C ALA A 298 4.34 18.72 16.67
N LEU A 299 3.68 17.56 16.56
CA LEU A 299 2.93 16.96 17.65
C LEU A 299 3.85 16.55 18.81
N ARG A 300 5.03 15.99 18.52
CA ARG A 300 6.03 15.65 19.54
C ARG A 300 6.59 16.90 20.23
N GLU A 301 6.90 17.95 19.47
CA GLU A 301 7.34 19.25 20.03
C GLU A 301 6.28 19.88 20.94
N ALA A 302 4.99 19.68 20.64
CA ALA A 302 3.88 20.09 21.48
C ALA A 302 3.69 19.21 22.75
N GLY A 303 4.53 18.20 22.95
CA GLY A 303 4.48 17.28 24.10
C GLY A 303 3.42 16.17 23.98
N ILE A 304 2.90 15.91 22.78
CA ILE A 304 1.91 14.85 22.55
C ILE A 304 2.63 13.52 22.30
N GLN A 305 2.23 12.49 23.05
CA GLN A 305 2.75 11.14 22.88
C GLN A 305 1.98 10.42 21.76
N LEU A 306 2.70 9.93 20.75
CA LEU A 306 2.14 9.22 19.61
C LEU A 306 2.39 7.72 19.73
N TRP A 307 1.35 6.93 19.46
CA TRP A 307 1.39 5.47 19.46
C TRP A 307 0.91 4.98 18.10
N VAL A 308 1.71 4.15 17.44
CA VAL A 308 1.33 3.51 16.18
C VAL A 308 0.86 2.09 16.48
N LEU A 309 -0.39 1.81 16.18
CA LEU A 309 -1.00 0.49 16.28
C LEU A 309 -1.17 -0.03 14.85
N THR A 310 -0.42 -1.06 14.47
CA THR A 310 -0.50 -1.67 13.14
C THR A 310 -0.64 -3.19 13.22
N GLY A 311 -1.34 -3.75 12.24
CA GLY A 311 -1.46 -5.19 12.05
C GLY A 311 -0.45 -5.78 11.07
N ASP A 312 0.46 -4.96 10.53
CA ASP A 312 1.55 -5.40 9.66
C ASP A 312 2.67 -6.10 10.45
N LYS A 313 3.63 -6.65 9.71
CA LYS A 313 4.81 -7.28 10.32
C LYS A 313 5.63 -6.26 11.11
N GLN A 314 6.36 -6.76 12.11
CA GLN A 314 7.21 -5.96 12.97
C GLN A 314 8.24 -5.16 12.14
N GLU A 315 8.85 -5.79 11.13
CA GLU A 315 9.84 -5.17 10.26
C GLU A 315 9.26 -3.98 9.48
N THR A 316 8.06 -4.15 8.92
CA THR A 316 7.35 -3.09 8.20
C THR A 316 6.99 -1.95 9.14
N ALA A 317 6.48 -2.25 10.34
CA ALA A 317 6.13 -1.24 11.34
C ALA A 317 7.34 -0.39 11.75
N VAL A 318 8.49 -1.04 11.96
CA VAL A 318 9.75 -0.36 12.28
C VAL A 318 10.21 0.52 11.12
N ASN A 319 10.14 0.03 9.88
CA ASN A 319 10.48 0.81 8.69
C ASN A 319 9.60 2.05 8.53
N ILE A 320 8.29 1.93 8.74
CA ILE A 320 7.35 3.06 8.72
C ILE A 320 7.65 4.05 9.85
N ALA A 321 7.96 3.55 11.06
CA ALA A 321 8.29 4.40 12.19
C ALA A 321 9.57 5.25 11.96
N TYR A 322 10.58 4.70 11.29
CA TYR A 322 11.74 5.47 10.84
C TYR A 322 11.39 6.44 9.72
N ALA A 323 10.62 6.01 8.72
CA ALA A 323 10.23 6.86 7.60
C ALA A 323 9.44 8.09 8.06
N CYS A 324 8.58 7.94 9.07
CA CYS A 324 7.73 9.00 9.58
C CYS A 324 8.38 9.83 10.71
N ARG A 325 9.66 9.58 11.02
CA ARG A 325 10.43 10.23 12.10
C ARG A 325 9.80 10.08 13.49
N LEU A 326 9.07 8.98 13.69
CA LEU A 326 8.65 8.56 15.02
C LEU A 326 9.81 7.95 15.79
N LEU A 327 10.69 7.23 15.09
CA LEU A 327 11.96 6.72 15.59
C LEU A 327 13.13 7.40 14.86
N ASP A 328 14.15 7.78 15.62
CA ASP A 328 15.43 8.28 15.11
C ASP A 328 16.45 7.14 15.01
N GLN A 329 17.44 7.27 14.13
CA GLN A 329 18.47 6.22 13.93
C GLN A 329 19.32 5.93 15.17
N THR A 330 19.32 6.84 16.15
CA THR A 330 20.01 6.71 17.43
C THR A 330 19.14 6.11 18.53
N ASP A 331 17.85 5.90 18.28
CA ASP A 331 16.93 5.39 19.29
C ASP A 331 17.20 3.91 19.58
N THR A 332 17.07 3.56 20.87
CA THR A 332 17.12 2.15 21.27
C THR A 332 15.74 1.52 21.08
N VAL A 333 15.63 0.57 20.15
CA VAL A 333 14.38 -0.16 19.89
C VAL A 333 14.28 -1.38 20.79
N TYR A 334 13.32 -1.38 21.71
CA TYR A 334 13.00 -2.55 22.54
C TYR A 334 11.92 -3.39 21.86
N SER A 335 12.25 -4.64 21.54
CA SER A 335 11.30 -5.63 21.00
C SER A 335 10.84 -6.58 22.10
N ILE A 336 9.55 -6.64 22.37
CA ILE A 336 8.95 -7.54 23.36
C ILE A 336 8.08 -8.54 22.61
N ASN A 337 8.64 -9.72 22.35
CA ASN A 337 7.95 -10.80 21.64
C ASN A 337 7.63 -11.91 22.65
N THR A 338 6.36 -12.34 22.70
CA THR A 338 5.94 -13.51 23.48
C THR A 338 5.92 -14.72 22.57
N GLU A 339 6.60 -15.81 22.95
CA GLU A 339 6.42 -17.09 22.26
C GLU A 339 4.97 -17.55 22.46
N SER A 340 4.24 -17.76 21.37
CA SER A 340 2.94 -18.43 21.43
C SER A 340 3.21 -19.92 21.62
N GLN A 341 2.81 -20.47 22.77
CA GLN A 341 2.90 -21.91 23.05
C GLN A 341 1.97 -22.73 22.15
#